data_AF-A0A4Y8RFI2-F1
#
_entry.id   AF-A0A4Y8RFI2-F1
#
_cell.length_a   1.000
_cell.length_b   1.000
_cell.length_c   1.000
_cell.angle_alpha   90.00
_cell.angle_beta   90.00
_cell.angle_gamma   90.00
#
_symmetry.space_group_name_H-M   'P 1'
#
loop_
_entity.id
_entity.type
_entity.pdbx_description
1 polymer ?
#
loop_
_entity_poly.entity_id
_entity_poly.type
_entity_poly.pdbx_seq_one_letter_code
_entity_poly.pdbx_strand_id
1 'polypeptide(L)'
;MTAPIPFAQWLQMRLTAHGFSVGPIDGIVGPITTAAIRAFEAAHGLPVDGMADEKVVTALRSSSSTVDAETAAAVEHRDPPEAEVQKIALVGNTWPRQSGVSAFYGAVGTNQTRIEVPFDFYLAWAKSTRVKTMTLHKKVAPSAERVLQRVAQTYSAKERQNLGLHLFGGSLNVRRMRGGSSYSMHSWGIAIDFDPERNQLKWGAPKARLTHPDALAFWQAWEAEGWLSLGRARNYDWMHVQAARL
;
A
#
# COMPACT_ATOMS: atom_id res chain seq x y z
N MET A 1 -14.83 -13.70 2.64
CA MET A 1 -15.04 -12.31 2.18
C MET A 1 -14.63 -11.40 3.32
N THR A 2 -13.50 -10.71 3.22
CA THR A 2 -13.10 -9.68 4.21
C THR A 2 -13.86 -8.39 3.90
N ALA A 3 -14.60 -7.87 4.87
CA ALA A 3 -15.42 -6.66 4.70
C ALA A 3 -14.58 -5.45 4.22
N PRO A 4 -15.16 -4.53 3.43
CA PRO A 4 -14.50 -3.27 3.08
C PRO A 4 -14.15 -2.48 4.36
N ILE A 5 -13.11 -1.64 4.29
CA ILE A 5 -12.71 -0.79 5.42
C ILE A 5 -13.90 0.12 5.79
N PRO A 6 -14.33 0.17 7.06
CA PRO A 6 -15.40 1.07 7.49
C PRO A 6 -15.09 2.53 7.16
N PHE A 7 -16.12 3.31 6.81
CA PHE A 7 -15.97 4.73 6.43
C PHE A 7 -15.16 5.56 7.44
N ALA A 8 -15.36 5.33 8.74
CA ALA A 8 -14.64 6.03 9.79
C ALA A 8 -13.12 5.76 9.78
N GLN A 9 -12.71 4.52 9.53
CA GLN A 9 -11.29 4.19 9.37
C GLN A 9 -10.73 4.83 8.10
N TRP A 10 -11.46 4.77 6.98
CA TRP A 10 -11.06 5.46 5.74
C TRP A 10 -10.86 6.96 5.98
N LEU A 11 -11.81 7.62 6.68
CA LEU A 11 -11.75 9.04 7.00
C LEU A 11 -10.50 9.39 7.83
N GLN A 12 -10.25 8.63 8.89
CA GLN A 12 -9.07 8.77 9.75
C GLN A 12 -7.76 8.64 8.97
N MET A 13 -7.68 7.66 8.05
CA MET A 13 -6.52 7.46 7.18
C MET A 13 -6.29 8.66 6.27
N ARG A 14 -7.36 9.17 5.62
CA ARG A 14 -7.25 10.30 4.70
C ARG A 14 -6.89 11.59 5.40
N LEU A 15 -7.52 11.90 6.53
CA LEU A 15 -7.19 13.08 7.33
C LEU A 15 -5.71 13.06 7.72
N THR A 16 -5.22 11.93 8.25
CA THR A 16 -3.81 11.77 8.61
C THR A 16 -2.91 11.94 7.39
N ALA A 17 -3.30 11.41 6.24
CA ALA A 17 -2.54 11.55 5.01
C ALA A 17 -2.41 12.99 4.51
N HIS A 18 -3.44 13.81 4.73
CA HIS A 18 -3.46 15.24 4.44
C HIS A 18 -2.78 16.09 5.54
N GLY A 19 -2.13 15.46 6.52
CA GLY A 19 -1.43 16.15 7.62
C GLY A 19 -2.30 16.40 8.85
N PHE A 20 -3.57 15.96 8.85
CA PHE A 20 -4.52 16.18 9.95
C PHE A 20 -4.58 14.97 10.86
N SER A 21 -3.78 15.03 11.92
CA SER A 21 -3.80 14.20 13.12
C SER A 21 -5.12 13.70 13.70
N VAL A 22 -5.52 12.46 13.45
CA VAL A 22 -6.69 11.82 14.09
C VAL A 22 -6.34 10.92 15.29
N GLY A 23 -5.06 10.66 15.55
CA GLY A 23 -4.63 9.66 16.53
C GLY A 23 -4.67 8.25 15.94
N PRO A 24 -5.02 7.21 16.73
CA PRO A 24 -5.18 5.85 16.22
C PRO A 24 -6.25 5.75 15.13
N ILE A 25 -6.00 4.90 14.13
CA ILE A 25 -6.97 4.60 13.06
C ILE A 25 -7.81 3.40 13.51
N ASP A 26 -8.69 3.67 14.47
CA ASP A 26 -9.52 2.68 15.17
C ASP A 26 -10.94 2.58 14.62
N GLY A 27 -11.37 3.53 13.78
CA GLY A 27 -12.73 3.63 13.26
C GLY A 27 -13.71 4.36 14.18
N ILE A 28 -13.22 5.00 15.25
CA ILE A 28 -14.03 5.77 16.20
C ILE A 28 -13.86 7.26 15.87
N VAL A 29 -14.93 7.89 15.37
CA VAL A 29 -14.95 9.35 15.16
C VAL A 29 -15.18 10.05 16.50
N GLY A 30 -14.12 10.15 17.29
CA GLY A 30 -14.09 10.85 18.57
C GLY A 30 -13.61 12.31 18.46
N PRO A 31 -13.43 13.01 19.60
CA PRO A 31 -13.05 14.42 19.62
C PRO A 31 -11.78 14.75 18.82
N ILE A 32 -10.78 13.84 18.81
CA ILE A 32 -9.54 14.03 18.05
C ILE A 32 -9.81 13.99 16.54
N THR A 33 -10.59 13.01 16.07
CA THR A 33 -10.97 12.92 14.65
C THR A 33 -11.84 14.11 14.24
N THR A 34 -12.81 14.52 15.06
CA THR A 34 -13.62 15.72 14.78
C THR A 34 -12.78 16.99 14.73
N ALA A 35 -11.80 17.15 15.62
CA ALA A 35 -10.87 18.28 15.57
C ALA A 35 -10.03 18.29 14.29
N ALA A 36 -9.57 17.11 13.85
CA ALA A 36 -8.85 16.96 12.58
C ALA A 36 -9.72 17.30 11.37
N ILE A 37 -11.00 16.91 11.36
CA ILE A 37 -11.97 17.30 10.32
C ILE A 37 -12.08 18.82 10.26
N ARG A 38 -12.28 19.48 11.41
CA ARG A 38 -12.38 20.94 11.49
C ARG A 38 -11.13 21.66 10.99
N ALA A 39 -9.95 21.14 11.33
CA ALA A 39 -8.69 21.67 10.84
C ALA A 39 -8.54 21.48 9.32
N PHE A 40 -8.94 20.32 8.80
CA PHE A 40 -8.94 20.05 7.36
C PHE A 40 -9.90 20.98 6.62
N GLU A 41 -11.12 21.14 7.12
CA GLU A 41 -12.13 22.06 6.58
C GLU A 41 -11.57 23.49 6.48
N ALA A 42 -10.99 23.99 7.58
CA ALA A 42 -10.41 25.33 7.63
C ALA A 42 -9.28 25.51 6.61
N ALA A 43 -8.37 24.53 6.51
CA ALA A 43 -7.24 24.57 5.57
C ALA A 43 -7.68 24.53 4.09
N HIS A 44 -8.84 23.95 3.80
CA HIS A 44 -9.37 23.80 2.44
C HIS A 44 -10.50 24.80 2.11
N GLY A 45 -10.75 25.78 2.98
CA GLY A 45 -11.79 26.80 2.78
C GLY A 45 -13.22 26.24 2.77
N LEU A 46 -13.45 25.12 3.46
CA LEU A 46 -14.76 24.49 3.63
C LEU A 46 -15.47 25.03 4.89
N PRO A 47 -16.81 24.90 5.00
CA PRO A 47 -17.53 25.18 6.24
C PRO A 47 -16.96 24.34 7.41
N VAL A 48 -16.65 25.00 8.53
CA VAL A 48 -16.00 24.35 9.68
C VAL A 48 -17.03 23.85 10.70
N ASP A 49 -17.73 22.76 10.37
CA ASP A 49 -18.73 22.13 11.24
C ASP A 49 -18.26 20.80 11.85
N GLY A 50 -17.10 20.28 11.41
CA GLY A 50 -16.52 19.04 11.89
C GLY A 50 -17.24 17.80 11.39
N MET A 51 -18.06 17.92 10.34
CA MET A 51 -18.78 16.81 9.73
C MET A 51 -18.07 16.34 8.45
N ALA A 52 -17.86 15.04 8.33
CA ALA A 52 -17.31 14.45 7.10
C ALA A 52 -18.38 14.35 5.99
N ASP A 53 -18.86 15.50 5.53
CA ASP A 53 -19.86 15.63 4.47
C ASP A 53 -19.28 15.30 3.08
N GLU A 54 -20.11 15.38 2.04
CA GLU A 54 -19.68 15.07 0.67
C GLU A 54 -18.51 15.95 0.19
N LYS A 55 -18.44 17.21 0.62
CA LYS A 55 -17.38 18.15 0.21
C LYS A 55 -16.06 17.78 0.89
N VAL A 56 -16.09 17.52 2.20
CA VAL A 56 -14.93 17.04 2.96
C VAL A 56 -14.43 15.71 2.39
N VAL A 57 -15.33 14.76 2.14
CA VAL A 57 -14.99 13.45 1.56
C VAL A 57 -14.39 13.61 0.16
N THR A 58 -14.94 14.49 -0.68
CA THR A 58 -14.41 14.76 -2.02
C THR A 58 -13.02 15.39 -1.98
N ALA A 59 -12.81 16.39 -1.11
CA ALA A 59 -11.51 17.01 -0.91
C ALA A 59 -10.49 15.97 -0.39
N LEU A 60 -10.88 15.15 0.59
CA LEU A 60 -10.04 14.09 1.15
C LEU A 60 -9.64 13.04 0.12
N ARG A 61 -10.45 12.77 -0.91
CA ARG A 61 -10.11 11.88 -2.04
C ARG A 61 -9.02 12.43 -2.95
N SER A 62 -8.70 13.72 -2.89
CA SER A 62 -7.57 14.31 -3.61
C SER A 62 -6.23 13.82 -3.05
N SER A 63 -5.17 13.88 -3.86
CA SER A 63 -3.82 13.49 -3.44
C SER A 63 -3.34 14.39 -2.32
N SER A 64 -2.78 13.83 -1.24
CA SER A 64 -2.18 14.64 -0.17
C SER A 64 -0.81 15.23 -0.52
N SER A 65 -0.32 14.97 -1.72
CA SER A 65 0.94 15.53 -2.24
C SER A 65 0.87 17.03 -2.58
N THR A 66 -0.27 17.69 -2.37
CA THR A 66 -0.46 19.14 -2.54
C THR A 66 -0.47 19.90 -1.23
N VAL A 67 -0.21 19.23 -0.10
CA VAL A 67 -0.11 19.90 1.21
C VAL A 67 1.30 20.50 1.33
N ASP A 68 1.33 21.81 1.51
CA ASP A 68 2.51 22.65 1.67
C ASP A 68 3.40 22.07 2.79
N ALA A 69 4.72 22.08 2.58
CA ALA A 69 5.67 21.52 3.54
C ALA A 69 5.57 22.16 4.93
N GLU A 70 5.09 23.41 5.01
CA GLU A 70 4.87 24.16 6.25
C GLU A 70 3.68 23.60 7.06
N THR A 71 2.60 23.21 6.39
CA THR A 71 1.43 22.55 7.01
C THR A 71 1.77 21.11 7.42
N ALA A 72 2.60 20.42 6.65
CA ALA A 72 3.08 19.07 6.98
C ALA A 72 4.09 19.05 8.15
N ALA A 73 4.86 20.13 8.33
CA ALA A 73 5.89 20.23 9.37
C ALA A 73 5.34 20.62 10.76
N ALA A 74 4.11 21.16 10.85
CA ALA A 74 3.49 21.60 12.10
C ALA A 74 2.96 20.46 12.99
N VAL A 75 3.14 19.19 12.59
CA VAL A 75 2.63 18.02 13.32
C VAL A 75 3.80 17.12 13.70
N GLU A 76 4.15 17.11 14.99
CA GLU A 76 5.19 16.24 15.54
C GLU A 76 4.93 14.76 15.22
N HIS A 77 6.00 14.10 14.75
CA HIS A 77 6.25 12.66 14.62
C HIS A 77 5.06 11.72 14.91
N ARG A 78 4.51 11.11 13.87
CA ARG A 78 3.53 10.02 13.97
C ARG A 78 3.94 8.82 13.12
N ASP A 79 5.00 8.15 13.56
CA ASP A 79 5.13 6.72 13.31
C ASP A 79 4.33 5.99 14.40
N PRO A 80 3.50 4.98 14.08
CA PRO A 80 2.97 4.09 15.10
C PRO A 80 4.16 3.45 15.85
N PRO A 81 4.05 3.24 17.18
CA PRO A 81 5.12 2.61 17.94
C PRO A 81 5.51 1.29 17.28
N GLU A 82 6.81 0.97 17.23
CA GLU A 82 7.34 -0.24 16.57
C GLU A 82 6.64 -1.53 17.03
N ALA A 83 6.07 -1.53 18.23
CA ALA A 83 5.23 -2.60 18.79
C ALA A 83 3.86 -2.79 18.11
N GLU A 84 3.24 -1.76 17.52
CA GLU A 84 1.99 -1.87 16.76
C GLU A 84 2.21 -2.42 15.34
N VAL A 85 3.33 -2.05 14.71
CA VAL A 85 3.75 -2.63 13.42
C VAL A 85 3.98 -4.14 13.56
N GLN A 86 4.47 -4.60 14.72
CA GLN A 86 4.65 -6.02 15.02
C GLN A 86 3.34 -6.78 15.27
N LYS A 87 2.23 -6.13 15.65
CA LYS A 87 0.93 -6.78 15.88
C LYS A 87 0.14 -7.09 14.61
N ILE A 88 0.37 -6.35 13.52
CA ILE A 88 -0.30 -6.58 12.23
C ILE A 88 0.16 -7.89 11.57
N ALA A 89 1.32 -8.43 11.98
CA ALA A 89 1.92 -9.67 11.48
C ALA A 89 1.25 -10.98 11.95
N LEU A 90 0.12 -10.93 12.67
CA LEU A 90 -0.46 -12.10 13.37
C LEU A 90 -1.63 -12.79 12.65
N VAL A 91 -1.95 -12.45 11.40
CA VAL A 91 -2.90 -13.25 10.60
C VAL A 91 -2.18 -14.47 9.98
N GLY A 92 -1.77 -15.40 10.86
CA GLY A 92 -1.29 -16.75 10.51
C GLY A 92 0.07 -16.81 9.79
N ASN A 93 0.81 -17.89 10.03
CA ASN A 93 2.03 -18.24 9.29
C ASN A 93 1.70 -18.71 7.84
N THR A 94 1.01 -17.88 7.06
CA THR A 94 0.48 -18.25 5.73
C THR A 94 1.60 -18.49 4.71
N TRP A 95 2.67 -17.69 4.78
CA TRP A 95 3.79 -17.76 3.84
C TRP A 95 5.09 -18.25 4.49
N PRO A 96 5.98 -18.93 3.74
CA PRO A 96 7.24 -19.44 4.28
C PRO A 96 8.23 -18.29 4.59
N ARG A 97 9.26 -18.58 5.39
CA ARG A 97 10.46 -17.71 5.41
C ARG A 97 11.14 -17.73 4.04
N GLN A 98 11.88 -16.68 3.72
CA GLN A 98 12.67 -16.59 2.49
C GLN A 98 13.58 -17.83 2.29
N SER A 99 14.15 -18.38 3.38
CA SER A 99 14.94 -19.61 3.35
C SER A 99 14.15 -20.87 2.97
N GLY A 100 12.83 -20.88 3.18
CA GLY A 100 11.93 -22.00 2.87
C GLY A 100 11.17 -21.86 1.55
N VAL A 101 11.39 -20.78 0.78
CA VAL A 101 10.65 -20.48 -0.46
C VAL A 101 10.74 -21.62 -1.46
N SER A 102 11.94 -22.17 -1.69
CA SER A 102 12.11 -23.25 -2.67
C SER A 102 11.40 -24.53 -2.27
N ALA A 103 11.35 -24.85 -0.97
CA ALA A 103 10.65 -26.04 -0.48
C ALA A 103 9.12 -25.89 -0.58
N PHE A 104 8.61 -24.67 -0.39
CA PHE A 104 7.17 -24.40 -0.36
C PHE A 104 6.56 -24.12 -1.75
N TYR A 105 7.26 -23.37 -2.59
CA TYR A 105 6.81 -22.96 -3.93
C TYR A 105 7.41 -23.80 -5.07
N GLY A 106 8.47 -24.57 -4.81
CA GLY A 106 9.16 -25.37 -5.81
C GLY A 106 10.24 -24.58 -6.56
N ALA A 107 10.58 -25.03 -7.77
CA ALA A 107 11.62 -24.39 -8.59
C ALA A 107 11.19 -23.00 -9.10
N VAL A 108 12.15 -22.11 -9.28
CA VAL A 108 11.91 -20.79 -9.90
C VAL A 108 11.33 -20.93 -11.30
N GLY A 109 10.47 -19.99 -11.71
CA GLY A 109 9.85 -19.99 -13.03
C GLY A 109 8.90 -21.16 -13.29
N THR A 110 8.49 -21.89 -12.26
CA THR A 110 7.50 -22.97 -12.36
C THR A 110 6.25 -22.66 -11.53
N ASN A 111 5.14 -23.34 -11.83
CA ASN A 111 3.87 -23.20 -11.12
C ASN A 111 3.21 -21.81 -11.23
N GLN A 112 3.38 -21.11 -12.37
CA GLN A 112 2.72 -19.84 -12.61
C GLN A 112 1.25 -20.02 -13.03
N THR A 113 0.46 -18.99 -12.78
CA THR A 113 -0.86 -18.73 -13.33
C THR A 113 -0.98 -17.23 -13.64
N ARG A 114 -2.09 -16.83 -14.25
CA ARG A 114 -2.44 -15.42 -14.46
C ARG A 114 -3.71 -15.08 -13.69
N ILE A 115 -3.76 -13.87 -13.16
CA ILE A 115 -4.98 -13.24 -12.64
C ILE A 115 -5.32 -12.04 -13.50
N GLU A 116 -6.61 -11.67 -13.54
CA GLU A 116 -7.04 -10.39 -14.09
C GLU A 116 -6.85 -9.27 -13.05
N VAL A 117 -6.45 -8.10 -13.51
CA VAL A 117 -6.30 -6.93 -12.63
C VAL A 117 -7.62 -6.12 -12.65
N PRO A 118 -8.25 -5.83 -11.50
CA PRO A 118 -9.61 -5.30 -11.42
C PRO A 118 -9.72 -3.79 -11.66
N PHE A 119 -8.67 -3.14 -12.17
CA PHE A 119 -8.65 -1.72 -12.51
C PHE A 119 -7.61 -1.45 -13.60
N ASP A 120 -7.63 -0.24 -14.16
CA ASP A 120 -6.63 0.16 -15.16
C ASP A 120 -5.23 0.17 -14.57
N PHE A 121 -4.39 -0.70 -15.12
CA PHE A 121 -3.04 -0.98 -14.66
C PHE A 121 -2.11 -0.86 -15.86
N TYR A 122 -0.95 -0.23 -15.69
CA TYR A 122 -0.05 0.13 -16.79
C TYR A 122 1.39 -0.21 -16.44
N LEU A 123 2.21 -0.52 -17.44
CA LEU A 123 3.65 -0.71 -17.21
C LEU A 123 4.28 0.59 -16.72
N ALA A 124 5.04 0.51 -15.62
CA ALA A 124 5.68 1.69 -15.04
C ALA A 124 6.68 2.37 -16.00
N TRP A 125 7.34 1.60 -16.87
CA TRP A 125 8.30 2.09 -17.87
C TRP A 125 7.69 2.37 -19.24
N ALA A 126 6.41 2.07 -19.45
CA ALA A 126 5.68 2.32 -20.69
C ALA A 126 4.23 2.63 -20.35
N LYS A 127 3.98 3.82 -19.76
CA LYS A 127 2.72 4.19 -19.09
C LYS A 127 1.49 4.23 -20.01
N SER A 128 1.66 4.13 -21.33
CA SER A 128 0.58 3.94 -22.30
C SER A 128 0.18 2.48 -22.51
N THR A 129 0.99 1.53 -22.03
CA THR A 129 0.78 0.09 -22.20
C THR A 129 -0.06 -0.47 -21.06
N ARG A 130 -1.32 -0.77 -21.35
CA ARG A 130 -2.25 -1.36 -20.38
C ARG A 130 -1.93 -2.84 -20.13
N VAL A 131 -1.92 -3.22 -18.86
CA VAL A 131 -1.71 -4.57 -18.35
C VAL A 131 -3.06 -5.11 -17.87
N LYS A 132 -3.61 -6.08 -18.58
CA LYS A 132 -4.89 -6.72 -18.20
C LYS A 132 -4.70 -7.88 -17.21
N THR A 133 -3.53 -8.52 -17.25
CA THR A 133 -3.24 -9.71 -16.45
C THR A 133 -1.90 -9.60 -15.76
N MET A 134 -1.80 -10.23 -14.59
CA MET A 134 -0.56 -10.34 -13.82
C MET A 134 -0.19 -11.82 -13.66
N THR A 135 1.06 -12.16 -13.98
CA THR A 135 1.57 -13.53 -13.80
C THR A 135 2.10 -13.72 -12.39
N LEU A 136 1.61 -14.74 -11.68
CA LEU A 136 1.97 -15.03 -10.29
C LEU A 136 2.10 -16.54 -10.07
N HIS A 137 2.66 -16.95 -8.94
CA HIS A 137 2.62 -18.33 -8.50
C HIS A 137 1.17 -18.77 -8.21
N LYS A 138 0.78 -19.99 -8.60
CA LYS A 138 -0.56 -20.57 -8.37
C LYS A 138 -1.05 -20.44 -6.92
N LYS A 139 -0.15 -20.71 -5.96
CA LYS A 139 -0.46 -20.60 -4.51
C LYS A 139 -0.80 -19.19 -4.03
N VAL A 140 -0.27 -18.13 -4.67
CA VAL A 140 -0.43 -16.75 -4.18
C VAL A 140 -1.46 -15.97 -5.00
N ALA A 141 -1.76 -16.42 -6.22
CA ALA A 141 -2.67 -15.75 -7.14
C ALA A 141 -4.06 -15.43 -6.53
N PRO A 142 -4.78 -16.37 -5.86
CA PRO A 142 -6.07 -16.04 -5.24
C PRO A 142 -5.98 -14.98 -4.15
N SER A 143 -4.85 -14.94 -3.43
CA SER A 143 -4.60 -13.95 -2.39
C SER A 143 -4.34 -12.57 -2.99
N ALA A 144 -3.45 -12.46 -3.98
CA ALA A 144 -3.20 -11.22 -4.70
C ALA A 144 -4.46 -10.66 -5.38
N GLU A 145 -5.31 -11.50 -5.95
CA GLU A 145 -6.58 -11.09 -6.55
C GLU A 145 -7.50 -10.42 -5.51
N ARG A 146 -7.66 -10.99 -4.32
CA ARG A 146 -8.43 -10.38 -3.23
C ARG A 146 -7.86 -9.04 -2.79
N VAL A 147 -6.52 -8.93 -2.68
CA VAL A 147 -5.86 -7.66 -2.36
C VAL A 147 -6.17 -6.61 -3.42
N LEU A 148 -5.97 -6.93 -4.70
CA LEU A 148 -6.19 -6.00 -5.79
C LEU A 148 -7.67 -5.58 -5.90
N GLN A 149 -8.62 -6.50 -5.64
CA GLN A 149 -10.04 -6.17 -5.56
C GLN A 149 -10.33 -5.21 -4.40
N ARG A 150 -9.73 -5.43 -3.22
CA ARG A 150 -9.87 -4.51 -2.07
C ARG A 150 -9.28 -3.14 -2.38
N VAL A 151 -8.11 -3.08 -3.02
CA VAL A 151 -7.52 -1.81 -3.50
C VAL A 151 -8.46 -1.13 -4.50
N ALA A 152 -9.10 -1.90 -5.37
CA ALA A 152 -10.04 -1.39 -6.37
C ALA A 152 -11.27 -0.72 -5.72
N GLN A 153 -11.76 -1.30 -4.62
CA GLN A 153 -12.91 -0.82 -3.86
C GLN A 153 -12.56 0.35 -2.93
N THR A 154 -11.33 0.39 -2.43
CA THR A 154 -10.87 1.38 -1.44
C THR A 154 -10.52 2.72 -2.09
N TYR A 155 -9.89 2.67 -3.25
CA TYR A 155 -9.39 3.85 -3.96
C TYR A 155 -10.16 4.02 -5.27
N SER A 156 -10.62 5.22 -5.58
CA SER A 156 -11.08 5.58 -6.92
C SER A 156 -9.97 5.44 -7.97
N ALA A 157 -10.34 5.46 -9.26
CA ALA A 157 -9.36 5.43 -10.35
C ALA A 157 -8.35 6.60 -10.25
N LYS A 158 -8.83 7.80 -9.90
CA LYS A 158 -7.99 8.98 -9.75
C LYS A 158 -7.03 8.87 -8.56
N GLU A 159 -7.48 8.33 -7.44
CA GLU A 159 -6.60 8.08 -6.29
C GLU A 159 -5.51 7.07 -6.63
N ARG A 160 -5.85 5.94 -7.27
CA ARG A 160 -4.84 4.96 -7.75
C ARG A 160 -3.84 5.59 -8.72
N GLN A 161 -4.28 6.54 -9.54
CA GLN A 161 -3.40 7.31 -10.41
C GLN A 161 -2.43 8.17 -9.62
N ASN A 162 -2.95 9.01 -8.73
CA ASN A 162 -2.15 9.95 -7.93
C ASN A 162 -1.13 9.22 -7.03
N LEU A 163 -1.56 8.12 -6.40
CA LEU A 163 -0.75 7.25 -5.55
C LEU A 163 0.26 6.40 -6.31
N GLY A 164 0.08 6.21 -7.63
CA GLY A 164 0.93 5.31 -8.42
C GLY A 164 0.56 3.83 -8.32
N LEU A 165 -0.51 3.48 -7.62
CA LEU A 165 -0.97 2.08 -7.48
C LEU A 165 -1.39 1.44 -8.81
N HIS A 166 -1.62 2.27 -9.84
CA HIS A 166 -1.86 1.83 -11.21
C HIS A 166 -0.59 1.50 -12.01
N LEU A 167 0.61 1.78 -11.48
CA LEU A 167 1.90 1.59 -12.17
C LEU A 167 2.56 0.27 -11.76
N PHE A 168 2.63 -0.66 -12.69
CA PHE A 168 3.17 -2.00 -12.51
C PHE A 168 4.67 -2.05 -12.74
N GLY A 169 5.43 -2.42 -11.71
CA GLY A 169 6.88 -2.66 -11.76
C GLY A 169 7.26 -4.10 -12.14
N GLY A 170 6.30 -5.03 -12.10
CA GLY A 170 6.49 -6.43 -12.47
C GLY A 170 6.15 -7.40 -11.35
N SER A 171 5.90 -8.67 -11.71
CA SER A 171 5.55 -9.73 -10.76
C SER A 171 6.34 -11.03 -10.95
N LEU A 172 6.91 -11.26 -12.13
CA LEU A 172 7.74 -12.43 -12.44
C LEU A 172 8.99 -11.99 -13.22
N ASN A 173 10.16 -12.36 -12.71
CA ASN A 173 11.43 -12.22 -13.41
C ASN A 173 12.41 -13.24 -12.81
N VAL A 174 12.70 -14.31 -13.55
CA VAL A 174 13.59 -15.39 -13.09
C VAL A 174 15.04 -14.93 -13.18
N ARG A 175 15.59 -14.49 -12.04
CA ARG A 175 16.96 -13.97 -11.98
C ARG A 175 17.58 -14.12 -10.60
N ARG A 176 18.91 -14.20 -10.59
CA ARG A 176 19.69 -14.03 -9.36
C ARG A 176 19.71 -12.56 -8.94
N MET A 177 19.83 -12.34 -7.63
CA MET A 177 20.04 -11.00 -7.09
C MET A 177 21.45 -10.51 -7.45
N ARG A 178 21.58 -9.21 -7.72
CA ARG A 178 22.86 -8.60 -8.06
C ARG A 178 23.84 -8.77 -6.90
N GLY A 179 25.03 -9.30 -7.17
CA GLY A 179 26.07 -9.50 -6.17
C GLY A 179 25.90 -10.74 -5.28
N GLY A 180 25.00 -11.67 -5.62
CA GLY A 180 24.79 -12.91 -4.87
C GLY A 180 24.37 -14.10 -5.72
N SER A 181 24.29 -15.27 -5.10
CA SER A 181 23.84 -16.53 -5.74
C SER A 181 22.35 -16.80 -5.56
N SER A 182 21.70 -16.14 -4.60
CA SER A 182 20.28 -16.31 -4.29
C SER A 182 19.37 -15.73 -5.38
N TYR A 183 18.26 -16.41 -5.65
CA TYR A 183 17.22 -15.93 -6.53
C TYR A 183 16.40 -14.81 -5.90
N SER A 184 15.97 -13.84 -6.72
CA SER A 184 14.99 -12.83 -6.30
C SER A 184 13.63 -13.50 -6.02
N MET A 185 12.83 -12.94 -5.10
CA MET A 185 11.46 -13.41 -4.84
C MET A 185 10.56 -13.33 -6.08
N HIS A 186 10.83 -12.39 -7.01
CA HIS A 186 10.15 -12.37 -8.31
C HIS A 186 10.40 -13.63 -9.14
N SER A 187 11.45 -14.43 -8.85
CA SER A 187 11.75 -15.63 -9.63
C SER A 187 10.71 -16.73 -9.44
N TRP A 188 9.94 -16.70 -8.35
CA TRP A 188 8.83 -17.63 -8.14
C TRP A 188 7.47 -17.06 -8.58
N GLY A 189 7.38 -15.76 -8.88
CA GLY A 189 6.10 -15.08 -9.08
C GLY A 189 5.36 -14.82 -7.77
N ILE A 190 6.10 -14.60 -6.67
CA ILE A 190 5.56 -14.37 -5.33
C ILE A 190 5.84 -12.96 -4.81
N ALA A 191 6.28 -12.06 -5.69
CA ALA A 191 6.56 -10.68 -5.35
C ALA A 191 6.06 -9.75 -6.44
N ILE A 192 5.66 -8.53 -6.06
CA ILE A 192 5.06 -7.55 -6.96
C ILE A 192 5.65 -6.18 -6.63
N ASP A 193 6.04 -5.44 -7.67
CA ASP A 193 6.53 -4.07 -7.55
C ASP A 193 5.48 -3.06 -8.05
N PHE A 194 5.33 -1.95 -7.33
CA PHE A 194 4.44 -0.83 -7.67
C PHE A 194 5.21 0.49 -7.73
N ASP A 195 4.99 1.28 -8.78
CA ASP A 195 5.56 2.63 -8.94
C ASP A 195 7.07 2.73 -8.63
N PRO A 196 7.92 1.96 -9.35
CA PRO A 196 9.36 1.88 -9.08
C PRO A 196 10.10 3.21 -9.22
N GLU A 197 9.59 4.14 -10.02
CA GLU A 197 10.20 5.46 -10.27
C GLU A 197 10.22 6.32 -9.00
N ARG A 198 9.12 6.31 -8.23
CA ARG A 198 8.96 7.10 -7.00
C ARG A 198 9.20 6.30 -5.72
N ASN A 199 9.66 5.05 -5.83
CA ASN A 199 9.89 4.12 -4.70
C ASN A 199 11.16 3.28 -4.91
N GLN A 200 12.24 3.91 -5.37
CA GLN A 200 13.46 3.21 -5.78
C GLN A 200 14.03 2.33 -4.65
N LEU A 201 14.68 1.22 -5.03
CA LEU A 201 15.21 0.18 -4.13
C LEU A 201 15.92 0.70 -2.86
N LYS A 202 16.72 1.76 -2.98
CA LYS A 202 17.52 2.31 -1.85
C LYS A 202 16.85 3.48 -1.13
N TRP A 203 15.64 3.88 -1.52
CA TRP A 203 14.93 4.97 -0.89
C TRP A 203 14.23 4.46 0.36
N GLY A 204 14.46 5.16 1.48
CA GLY A 204 13.69 4.99 2.71
C GLY A 204 12.53 5.98 2.80
N ALA A 205 11.91 6.01 3.98
CA ALA A 205 10.64 6.68 4.24
C ALA A 205 10.56 8.15 3.79
N PRO A 206 11.61 8.98 3.97
CA PRO A 206 11.56 10.38 3.56
C PRO A 206 11.48 10.62 2.05
N LYS A 207 11.76 9.60 1.22
CA LYS A 207 11.83 9.75 -0.24
C LYS A 207 10.80 8.93 -0.99
N ALA A 208 10.39 7.79 -0.46
CA ALA A 208 9.51 6.87 -1.18
C ALA A 208 8.04 7.33 -1.10
N ARG A 209 7.36 7.38 -2.24
CA ARG A 209 5.95 7.83 -2.33
C ARG A 209 4.98 6.98 -1.50
N LEU A 210 5.20 5.68 -1.44
CA LEU A 210 4.28 4.74 -0.77
C LEU A 210 4.44 4.72 0.75
N THR A 211 5.23 5.63 1.32
CA THR A 211 5.34 5.80 2.79
C THR A 211 4.25 6.69 3.34
N HIS A 212 3.68 7.54 2.48
CA HIS A 212 2.69 8.52 2.88
C HIS A 212 1.43 7.82 3.41
N PRO A 213 0.72 8.42 4.40
CA PRO A 213 -0.38 7.75 5.07
C PRO A 213 -1.57 7.42 4.14
N ASP A 214 -1.68 8.08 2.97
CA ASP A 214 -2.71 7.76 1.97
C ASP A 214 -2.49 6.38 1.30
N ALA A 215 -1.28 5.82 1.38
CA ALA A 215 -0.97 4.46 0.97
C ALA A 215 -1.22 3.40 2.07
N LEU A 216 -1.65 3.79 3.28
CA LEU A 216 -1.81 2.85 4.38
C LEU A 216 -2.83 1.73 4.07
N ALA A 217 -3.96 2.07 3.43
CA ALA A 217 -4.99 1.07 3.12
C ALA A 217 -4.51 0.05 2.08
N PHE A 218 -3.65 0.50 1.15
CA PHE A 218 -2.96 -0.37 0.22
C PHE A 218 -2.08 -1.38 0.97
N TRP A 219 -1.25 -0.92 1.91
CA TRP A 219 -0.40 -1.83 2.70
C TRP A 219 -1.20 -2.78 3.59
N GLN A 220 -2.20 -2.28 4.30
CA GLN A 220 -3.07 -3.10 5.13
C GLN A 220 -3.81 -4.18 4.33
N ALA A 221 -4.14 -3.91 3.05
CA ALA A 221 -4.75 -4.92 2.19
C ALA A 221 -3.80 -6.10 1.93
N TRP A 222 -2.51 -5.84 1.68
CA TRP A 222 -1.48 -6.87 1.53
C TRP A 222 -1.20 -7.62 2.84
N GLU A 223 -1.06 -6.88 3.94
CA GLU A 223 -0.74 -7.42 5.26
C GLU A 223 -1.87 -8.32 5.80
N ALA A 224 -3.13 -7.97 5.53
CA ALA A 224 -4.29 -8.81 5.88
C ALA A 224 -4.27 -10.19 5.19
N GLU A 225 -3.51 -10.31 4.10
CA GLU A 225 -3.31 -11.53 3.34
C GLU A 225 -1.92 -12.16 3.62
N GLY A 226 -1.24 -11.68 4.66
CA GLY A 226 0.05 -12.16 5.16
C GLY A 226 1.26 -11.71 4.34
N TRP A 227 1.08 -10.90 3.29
CA TRP A 227 2.18 -10.43 2.47
C TRP A 227 3.05 -9.42 3.23
N LEU A 228 4.35 -9.43 2.95
CA LEU A 228 5.33 -8.58 3.59
C LEU A 228 5.82 -7.51 2.61
N SER A 229 5.82 -6.24 3.04
CA SER A 229 6.55 -5.15 2.39
C SER A 229 7.93 -4.97 3.04
N LEU A 230 8.98 -4.90 2.22
CA LEU A 230 10.33 -4.58 2.71
C LEU A 230 10.42 -3.12 3.17
N GLY A 231 9.68 -2.22 2.53
CA GLY A 231 9.58 -0.82 2.93
C GLY A 231 9.04 -0.70 4.36
N ARG A 232 7.90 -1.34 4.62
CA ARG A 232 7.28 -1.37 5.94
C ARG A 232 8.16 -2.04 7.02
N ALA A 233 8.83 -3.14 6.67
CA ALA A 233 9.56 -3.95 7.64
C ALA A 233 11.02 -3.51 7.89
N ARG A 234 11.65 -2.86 6.91
CA ARG A 234 13.10 -2.57 6.91
C ARG A 234 13.44 -1.19 6.36
N ASN A 235 12.46 -0.39 5.96
CA ASN A 235 12.63 0.97 5.44
C ASN A 235 13.49 1.07 4.17
N TYR A 236 13.35 0.10 3.26
CA TYR A 236 13.90 0.16 1.89
C TYR A 236 13.01 -0.63 0.94
N ASP A 237 13.14 -0.39 -0.37
CA ASP A 237 12.36 -1.11 -1.39
C ASP A 237 10.83 -0.97 -1.21
N TRP A 238 10.36 0.26 -1.02
CA TRP A 238 8.95 0.57 -0.77
C TRP A 238 8.01 0.23 -1.95
N MET A 239 8.53 -0.04 -3.14
CA MET A 239 7.73 -0.57 -4.25
C MET A 239 7.31 -2.03 -4.04
N HIS A 240 8.04 -2.76 -3.20
CA HIS A 240 8.05 -4.21 -3.18
C HIS A 240 7.12 -4.80 -2.11
N VAL A 241 6.36 -5.82 -2.52
CA VAL A 241 5.61 -6.70 -1.63
C VAL A 241 5.84 -8.16 -2.00
N GLN A 242 6.00 -9.05 -1.01
CA GLN A 242 6.29 -10.47 -1.21
C GLN A 242 5.46 -11.40 -0.31
N ALA A 243 5.04 -12.54 -0.86
CA ALA A 243 4.45 -13.65 -0.13
C ALA A 243 5.57 -14.55 0.44
N ALA A 244 6.47 -13.94 1.22
CA ALA A 244 7.51 -14.60 1.99
C ALA A 244 7.90 -13.69 3.15
N ARG A 245 8.29 -14.28 4.27
CA ARG A 245 8.73 -13.54 5.48
C ARG A 245 10.24 -13.59 5.62
N LEU A 246 10.81 -12.62 6.33
CA LEU A 246 12.26 -12.52 6.56
C LEU A 246 12.79 -13.67 7.43
#